data_AF-A0A7R9GJY5-F1
#
_entry.id   AF-A0A7R9GJY5-F1
#
_cell.length_a   1.000
_cell.length_b   1.000
_cell.length_c   1.000
_cell.angle_alpha   90.00
_cell.angle_beta   90.00
_cell.angle_gamma   90.00
#
_symmetry.space_group_name_H-M   'P 1'
#
loop_
_entity.id
_entity.type
_entity.pdbx_description
1 polymer ?
#
loop_
_entity_poly.entity_id
_entity_poly.type
_entity_poly.pdbx_seq_one_letter_code
_entity_poly.pdbx_strand_id
1 'polypeptide(L)'
;MLRSVLRGISFATSKPSRCLFLSLRSTHYDITRKPTSQADNMMDIGTRPIFTADQDIFRQSVRKWFQEEALPHLEKHEKQGDVGRELWQKAGEQGFLGINVPEDCGGMGGSYLDSCIVSEE
;
A
#
# COMPACT_ATOMS: atom_id res chain seq x y z
N MET A 1 54.70 37.56 18.20
CA MET A 1 53.36 37.01 17.89
C MET A 1 53.29 36.82 16.37
N LEU A 2 53.75 35.69 15.85
CA LEU A 2 53.02 34.42 15.63
C LEU A 2 52.28 34.39 14.27
N ARG A 3 52.98 33.78 13.28
CA ARG A 3 52.51 32.88 12.19
C ARG A 3 51.49 33.43 11.18
N SER A 4 51.49 33.12 9.89
CA SER A 4 52.39 32.38 8.98
C SER A 4 51.76 32.55 7.60
N VAL A 5 52.58 32.90 6.62
CA VAL A 5 52.22 33.12 5.21
C VAL A 5 52.54 31.84 4.42
N LEU A 6 51.63 31.48 3.51
CA LEU A 6 51.76 30.55 2.37
C LEU A 6 52.09 29.06 2.62
N ARG A 7 51.21 28.18 2.09
CA ARG A 7 51.51 27.05 1.19
C ARG A 7 50.21 26.24 0.99
N GLY A 8 49.63 26.27 -0.20
CA GLY A 8 49.58 25.05 -1.01
C GLY A 8 48.31 24.99 -1.85
N ILE A 9 48.37 25.59 -3.05
CA ILE A 9 47.48 25.25 -4.15
C ILE A 9 48.01 23.91 -4.69
N SER A 10 47.17 22.87 -4.70
CA SER A 10 47.42 21.66 -5.49
C SER A 10 46.15 21.25 -6.22
N PHE A 11 46.39 20.80 -7.44
CA PHE A 11 45.50 20.75 -8.59
C PHE A 11 44.81 19.39 -8.71
N ALA A 12 43.56 19.44 -9.17
CA ALA A 12 42.71 18.44 -9.81
C ALA A 12 43.12 16.94 -9.79
N THR A 13 42.19 16.08 -9.35
CA THR A 13 41.91 14.79 -10.00
C THR A 13 40.42 14.44 -10.00
N SER A 14 39.90 14.30 -11.22
CA SER A 14 38.71 13.59 -11.72
C SER A 14 37.53 13.26 -10.78
N LYS A 15 36.41 13.92 -11.07
CA LYS A 15 35.05 13.40 -10.89
C LYS A 15 34.84 12.24 -11.89
N PRO A 16 34.32 11.07 -11.49
CA PRO A 16 33.51 10.26 -12.38
C PRO A 16 32.07 10.30 -11.88
N SER A 17 31.23 10.83 -12.76
CA SER A 17 29.79 10.63 -12.87
C SER A 17 29.31 9.33 -12.20
N ARG A 18 28.61 9.45 -11.08
CA ARG A 18 27.73 8.39 -10.57
C ARG A 18 26.31 8.92 -10.64
N CYS A 19 25.46 8.10 -11.25
CA CYS A 19 24.04 8.23 -11.50
C CYS A 19 23.34 9.34 -10.72
N LEU A 20 22.56 10.13 -11.45
CA LEU A 20 21.40 10.82 -10.92
C LEU A 20 20.53 9.79 -10.17
N PHE A 21 20.81 9.61 -8.88
CA PHE A 21 19.84 9.09 -7.93
C PHE A 21 18.78 10.17 -7.91
N LEU A 22 17.74 9.99 -8.73
CA LEU A 22 16.53 10.78 -8.69
C LEU A 22 16.10 10.80 -7.23
N SER A 23 16.39 11.91 -6.55
CA SER A 23 15.83 12.22 -5.26
C SER A 23 14.33 12.32 -5.49
N LEU A 24 13.64 11.20 -5.32
CA LEU A 24 12.20 11.20 -5.13
C LEU A 24 11.97 12.18 -3.99
N ARG A 25 11.20 13.23 -4.29
CA ARG A 25 10.60 14.10 -3.28
C ARG A 25 9.95 13.19 -2.24
N SER A 26 10.56 13.12 -1.07
CA SER A 26 9.97 12.52 0.10
C SER A 26 8.75 13.36 0.46
N THR A 27 7.57 12.89 0.08
CA THR A 27 6.34 13.29 0.77
C THR A 27 6.45 12.69 2.16
N HIS A 28 6.75 13.55 3.13
CA HIS A 28 6.77 13.25 4.55
C HIS A 28 5.53 12.47 4.97
N TYR A 29 5.67 11.16 5.14
CA TYR A 29 4.87 10.33 6.05
C TYR A 29 5.59 8.97 6.23
N ASP A 30 6.79 9.02 6.79
CA ASP A 30 7.58 7.82 7.08
C ASP A 30 7.25 7.32 8.49
N ILE A 31 6.07 6.71 8.64
CA ILE A 31 5.87 5.69 9.68
C ILE A 31 6.86 4.60 9.27
N THR A 32 7.91 4.35 10.05
CA THR A 32 9.01 3.44 9.70
C THR A 32 8.46 2.06 9.30
N ARG A 33 8.19 1.88 8.00
CA ARG A 33 7.64 0.63 7.47
C ARG A 33 8.74 -0.41 7.57
N LYS A 34 8.44 -1.52 8.24
CA LYS A 34 9.40 -2.63 8.31
C LYS A 34 9.68 -3.09 6.86
N PRO A 35 10.95 -3.34 6.50
CA PRO A 35 11.24 -3.89 5.19
C PRO A 35 10.58 -5.26 5.05
N THR A 36 10.17 -5.64 3.85
CA THR A 36 9.44 -6.90 3.57
C THR A 36 10.21 -8.14 4.05
N SER A 37 11.54 -8.08 4.17
CA SER A 37 12.35 -9.15 4.73
C SER A 37 12.15 -9.40 6.24
N GLN A 38 11.60 -8.42 6.95
CA GLN A 38 11.30 -8.47 8.39
C GLN A 38 9.79 -8.61 8.65
N ALA A 39 8.99 -8.88 7.62
CA ALA A 39 7.59 -9.22 7.78
C ALA A 39 7.47 -10.66 8.30
N ASP A 40 6.57 -10.89 9.25
CA ASP A 40 6.29 -12.24 9.76
C ASP A 40 5.49 -13.02 8.70
N ASN A 41 4.60 -12.34 7.99
CA ASN A 41 3.81 -12.88 6.90
C ASN A 41 3.76 -11.95 5.68
N MET A 42 3.55 -12.53 4.50
CA MET A 42 3.36 -11.77 3.25
C MET A 42 2.16 -10.80 3.30
N MET A 43 1.17 -11.11 4.14
CA MET A 43 -0.07 -10.35 4.31
C MET A 43 0.02 -9.31 5.43
N ASP A 44 1.20 -9.08 6.00
CA ASP A 44 1.40 -8.09 7.06
C ASP A 44 1.26 -6.67 6.52
N ILE A 45 0.38 -5.91 7.15
CA ILE A 45 0.01 -4.56 6.74
C ILE A 45 1.12 -3.57 7.13
N GLY A 46 1.45 -2.62 6.24
CA GLY A 46 2.53 -1.67 6.44
C GLY A 46 3.95 -2.20 6.17
N THR A 47 4.10 -3.39 5.59
CA THR A 47 5.42 -3.96 5.21
C THR A 47 5.75 -3.80 3.72
N ARG A 48 4.72 -3.59 2.87
CA ARG A 48 4.85 -3.49 1.42
C ARG A 48 4.92 -2.01 1.00
N PRO A 49 5.98 -1.58 0.28
CA PRO A 49 6.18 -0.16 -0.06
C PRO A 49 5.24 0.35 -1.15
N ILE A 50 4.47 -0.53 -1.80
CA ILE A 50 3.54 -0.17 -2.87
C ILE A 50 2.26 0.48 -2.35
N PHE A 51 1.96 0.35 -1.04
CA PHE A 51 0.73 0.86 -0.44
C PHE A 51 0.97 2.16 0.34
N THR A 52 -0.02 3.05 0.31
CA THR A 52 -0.07 4.24 1.18
C THR A 52 -0.62 3.89 2.57
N ALA A 53 -0.50 4.79 3.53
CA ALA A 53 -1.03 4.57 4.88
C ALA A 53 -2.57 4.41 4.86
N ASP A 54 -3.24 5.14 3.98
CA ASP A 54 -4.69 5.02 3.78
C ASP A 54 -5.06 3.66 3.19
N GLN A 55 -4.26 3.15 2.25
CA GLN A 55 -4.43 1.80 1.71
C GLN A 55 -4.16 0.71 2.75
N ASP A 56 -3.19 0.92 3.64
CA ASP A 56 -2.95 0.01 4.77
C ASP A 56 -4.18 -0.07 5.69
N ILE A 57 -4.82 1.07 5.98
CA ILE A 57 -6.08 1.12 6.75
C ILE A 57 -7.22 0.43 5.98
N PHE A 58 -7.33 0.70 4.67
CA PHE A 58 -8.34 0.07 3.83
C PHE A 58 -8.20 -1.45 3.81
N ARG A 59 -6.98 -1.98 3.66
CA ARG A 59 -6.68 -3.42 3.77
C ARG A 59 -7.18 -4.02 5.09
N GLN A 60 -6.95 -3.33 6.22
CA GLN A 60 -7.46 -3.78 7.52
C GLN A 60 -8.98 -3.85 7.55
N SER A 61 -9.64 -2.82 7.02
CA SER A 61 -11.10 -2.75 6.98
C SER A 61 -11.70 -3.88 6.16
N VAL A 62 -11.13 -4.14 4.98
CA VAL A 62 -11.59 -5.19 4.06
C VAL A 62 -11.42 -6.56 4.69
N ARG A 63 -10.22 -6.86 5.22
CA ARG A 63 -9.94 -8.14 5.89
C ARG A 63 -10.92 -8.39 7.03
N LYS A 64 -11.17 -7.38 7.85
CA LYS A 64 -12.11 -7.47 8.97
C LYS A 64 -13.53 -7.78 8.48
N TRP A 65 -13.99 -7.09 7.43
CA TRP A 65 -15.31 -7.32 6.88
C TRP A 65 -15.48 -8.75 6.36
N PHE A 66 -14.53 -9.30 5.59
CA PHE A 66 -14.61 -10.68 5.13
C PHE A 66 -14.57 -11.68 6.30
N GLN A 67 -13.80 -11.40 7.34
CA GLN A 67 -13.76 -12.24 8.54
C GLN A 67 -15.09 -12.25 9.31
N GLU A 68 -15.78 -11.12 9.36
CA GLU A 68 -17.03 -10.97 10.11
C GLU A 68 -18.25 -11.43 9.30
N GLU A 69 -18.31 -11.15 8.00
CA GLU A 69 -19.49 -11.38 7.17
C GLU A 69 -19.39 -12.62 6.27
N ALA A 70 -18.20 -12.93 5.71
CA ALA A 70 -18.06 -14.02 4.75
C ALA A 70 -17.66 -15.35 5.41
N LEU A 71 -16.65 -15.33 6.29
CA LEU A 71 -16.12 -16.56 6.91
C LEU A 71 -17.17 -17.36 7.70
N PRO A 72 -18.06 -16.76 8.52
CA PRO A 72 -19.03 -17.54 9.30
C PRO A 72 -20.04 -18.29 8.44
N HIS A 73 -20.24 -17.87 7.19
CA HIS A 73 -21.20 -18.45 6.27
C HIS A 73 -20.57 -19.37 5.22
N LEU A 74 -19.24 -19.52 5.23
CA LEU A 74 -18.49 -20.27 4.22
C LEU A 74 -18.98 -21.72 4.07
N GLU A 75 -19.09 -22.47 5.17
CA GLU A 75 -19.52 -23.88 5.13
C GLU A 75 -20.94 -24.03 4.55
N LYS A 76 -21.82 -23.06 4.83
CA LYS A 76 -23.18 -23.03 4.26
C LYS A 76 -23.13 -22.77 2.76
N HIS A 77 -22.34 -21.79 2.33
CA HIS A 77 -22.18 -21.44 0.91
C HIS A 77 -21.60 -22.60 0.10
N GLU A 78 -20.58 -23.28 0.63
CA GLU A 78 -19.97 -24.45 -0.01
C GLU A 78 -20.98 -25.59 -0.17
N LYS A 79 -21.79 -25.88 0.86
CA LYS A 79 -22.83 -26.93 0.79
C LYS A 79 -23.94 -26.58 -0.19
N GLN A 80 -24.29 -25.30 -0.31
CA GLN A 80 -25.35 -24.83 -1.22
C GLN A 80 -24.85 -24.63 -2.66
N GLY A 81 -23.55 -24.43 -2.85
CA GLY A 81 -22.96 -24.06 -4.14
C GLY A 81 -23.25 -22.62 -4.56
N ASP A 82 -23.73 -21.79 -3.63
CA ASP A 82 -24.07 -20.38 -3.86
C ASP A 82 -23.75 -19.55 -2.62
N VAL A 83 -23.20 -18.36 -2.83
CA VAL A 83 -22.86 -17.36 -1.81
C VAL A 83 -24.10 -16.60 -1.35
N GLY A 84 -25.19 -16.65 -2.13
CA GLY A 84 -26.47 -16.04 -1.80
C GLY A 84 -26.47 -14.52 -2.03
N ARG A 85 -27.66 -13.99 -2.35
CA ARG A 85 -27.82 -12.58 -2.73
C ARG A 85 -27.53 -11.58 -1.61
N GLU A 86 -27.74 -11.99 -0.36
CA GLU A 86 -27.57 -11.14 0.81
C GLU A 86 -26.13 -10.67 0.98
N LEU A 87 -25.15 -11.58 0.84
CA LEU A 87 -23.74 -11.21 0.97
C LEU A 87 -23.32 -10.22 -0.12
N TRP A 88 -23.79 -10.43 -1.36
CA TRP A 88 -23.55 -9.50 -2.46
C TRP A 88 -24.17 -8.12 -2.22
N GLN A 89 -25.36 -8.06 -1.62
CA GLN A 89 -25.98 -6.78 -1.25
C GLN A 89 -25.15 -6.05 -0.19
N LYS A 90 -24.74 -6.75 0.86
CA LYS A 90 -23.86 -6.19 1.90
C LYS A 90 -22.51 -5.72 1.33
N ALA A 91 -21.91 -6.48 0.42
CA ALA A 91 -20.68 -6.10 -0.27
C ALA A 91 -20.86 -4.85 -1.13
N GLY A 92 -22.02 -4.72 -1.79
CA GLY A 92 -22.40 -3.55 -2.56
C GLY A 92 -22.58 -2.30 -1.69
N GLU A 93 -23.22 -2.44 -0.52
CA GLU A 93 -23.40 -1.35 0.44
C GLU A 93 -22.07 -0.82 1.00
N GLN A 94 -21.06 -1.69 1.16
CA GLN A 94 -19.70 -1.29 1.53
C GLN A 94 -18.89 -0.70 0.37
N GLY A 95 -19.40 -0.76 -0.88
CA GLY A 95 -18.72 -0.25 -2.07
C GLY A 95 -17.66 -1.19 -2.65
N PHE A 96 -17.56 -2.43 -2.18
CA PHE A 96 -16.51 -3.37 -2.62
C PHE A 96 -16.69 -3.89 -4.05
N LEU A 97 -17.90 -3.83 -4.59
CA LEU A 97 -18.21 -4.32 -5.95
C LEU A 97 -17.83 -3.33 -7.06
N GLY A 98 -17.64 -2.05 -6.72
CA GLY A 98 -17.50 -0.96 -7.69
C GLY A 98 -16.35 -0.01 -7.37
N ILE A 99 -15.24 -0.53 -6.82
CA ILE A 99 -14.18 0.31 -6.26
C ILE A 99 -13.55 1.21 -7.32
N ASN A 100 -13.19 0.64 -8.47
CA ASN A 100 -12.55 1.37 -9.57
C ASN A 100 -13.54 2.05 -10.52
N VAL A 101 -14.83 2.04 -10.20
CA VAL A 101 -15.88 2.68 -10.98
C VAL A 101 -16.03 4.13 -10.51
N PRO A 102 -16.19 5.12 -11.43
CA PRO A 102 -16.41 6.51 -11.05
C PRO A 102 -17.64 6.69 -10.13
N GLU A 103 -17.58 7.68 -9.24
CA GLU A 103 -18.67 8.01 -8.32
C GLU A 103 -19.98 8.36 -9.07
N ASP A 104 -19.88 9.01 -10.24
CA ASP A 104 -21.03 9.33 -11.10
C ASP A 104 -21.83 8.10 -11.54
N CYS A 105 -21.18 6.93 -11.56
CA CYS A 105 -21.78 5.65 -11.91
C CYS A 105 -22.17 4.82 -10.67
N GLY A 106 -22.11 5.40 -9.46
CA GLY A 106 -22.38 4.72 -8.20
C GLY A 106 -21.21 3.86 -7.67
N GLY A 107 -19.99 4.11 -8.16
CA GLY A 107 -18.77 3.47 -7.66
C GLY A 107 -18.06 4.27 -6.57
N MET A 108 -16.90 3.78 -6.13
CA MET A 108 -16.09 4.43 -5.08
C MET A 108 -15.04 5.41 -5.62
N GLY A 109 -14.80 5.44 -6.93
CA GLY A 109 -13.79 6.31 -7.55
C GLY A 109 -12.33 5.96 -7.17
N GLY A 110 -12.10 4.76 -6.63
CA GLY A 110 -10.80 4.26 -6.22
C GLY A 110 -9.87 3.89 -7.37
N SER A 111 -8.61 3.62 -7.03
CA SER A 111 -7.60 3.20 -7.98
C SER A 111 -7.69 1.70 -8.30
N TYR A 112 -7.00 1.28 -9.37
CA TYR A 112 -6.87 -0.15 -9.69
C TYR A 112 -6.21 -0.93 -8.53
N LEU A 113 -5.26 -0.32 -7.81
CA LEU A 113 -4.63 -0.97 -6.65
C LEU A 113 -5.63 -1.24 -5.53
N ASP A 114 -6.63 -0.37 -5.35
CA ASP A 114 -7.66 -0.55 -4.32
C ASP A 114 -8.59 -1.72 -4.67
N SER A 115 -8.87 -1.94 -5.97
CA SER A 115 -9.57 -3.15 -6.42
C SER A 115 -8.75 -4.43 -6.20
N CYS A 116 -7.43 -4.36 -6.38
CA CYS A 116 -6.53 -5.48 -6.08
C CYS A 116 -6.48 -5.77 -4.58
N ILE A 117 -6.50 -4.75 -3.73
CA ILE A 117 -6.58 -4.91 -2.28
C ILE A 117 -7.80 -5.75 -1.89
N VAL A 118 -8.97 -5.43 -2.43
CA VAL A 118 -10.21 -6.17 -2.10
C VAL A 118 -10.22 -7.60 -2.62
N SER A 119 -9.49 -7.88 -3.69
CA SER A 119 -9.34 -9.25 -4.19
C SER A 119 -8.30 -10.06 -3.40
N GLU A 120 -7.37 -9.39 -2.72
CA GLU A 120 -6.26 -10.02 -1.98
C GLU A 120 -6.63 -10.35 -0.53
N GLU A 121 -7.40 -9.47 0.11
CA GLU A 121 -7.84 -9.56 1.51
C GLU A 121 -9.08 -10.45 1.69
#